data_AF-A0A436S832-F1
#
_entry.id   AF-A0A436S832-F1
#
_cell.length_a   1.000
_cell.length_b   1.000
_cell.length_c   1.000
_cell.angle_alpha   90.00
_cell.angle_beta   90.00
_cell.angle_gamma   90.00
#
_symmetry.space_group_name_H-M   'P 1'
#
loop_
_entity.id
_entity.type
_entity.pdbx_description
1 polymer ?
#
loop_
_entity_poly.entity_id
_entity_poly.type
_entity_poly.pdbx_seq_one_letter_code
_entity_poly.pdbx_strand_id
1 'polypeptide(L)' 'FLTPIAITKDNLNLVIDAGWIKKDEVCAGVAAGSVKVCN' A
#
# COMPACT_ATOMS: atom_id res chain seq x y z
N PHE A 1 12.86 2.08 -21.70
CA PHE A 1 11.52 1.87 -21.11
C PHE A 1 11.74 1.36 -19.70
N LEU A 2 10.99 1.85 -18.70
CA LEU A 2 11.07 1.32 -17.33
C LEU A 2 10.02 0.23 -17.17
N THR A 3 10.43 -0.93 -16.64
CA THR A 3 9.51 -2.02 -16.36
C THR A 3 8.61 -1.62 -15.18
N PRO A 4 7.28 -1.64 -15.32
CA PRO A 4 6.39 -1.31 -14.21
C PRO A 4 6.54 -2.35 -13.11
N ILE A 5 6.50 -1.87 -11.87
CA ILE A 5 6.51 -2.72 -10.68
C ILE A 5 5.05 -2.99 -10.33
N ALA A 6 4.67 -4.27 -10.28
CA ALA A 6 3.33 -4.66 -9.87
C ALA A 6 3.14 -4.40 -8.37
N ILE A 7 2.07 -3.70 -8.02
CA ILE A 7 1.68 -3.47 -6.64
C ILE A 7 0.69 -4.55 -6.19
N THR A 8 0.98 -5.19 -5.06
CA THR A 8 0.20 -6.26 -4.43
C THR A 8 0.00 -5.95 -2.95
N LYS A 9 -0.79 -6.77 -2.25
CA LYS A 9 -0.97 -6.64 -0.79
C LYS A 9 0.35 -6.71 -0.01
N ASP A 10 1.35 -7.40 -0.56
CA ASP A 10 2.62 -7.66 0.12
C ASP A 10 3.60 -6.50 0.00
N ASN A 11 3.46 -5.65 -1.03
CA ASN A 11 4.37 -4.53 -1.31
C ASN A 11 3.67 -3.17 -1.36
N LEU A 12 2.44 -3.08 -0.85
CA LEU A 12 1.66 -1.85 -0.77
C LEU A 12 2.36 -0.76 0.06
N ASN A 13 3.30 -1.13 0.94
CA ASN A 13 4.12 -0.16 1.67
C ASN A 13 5.00 0.69 0.74
N LEU A 14 5.43 0.17 -0.42
CA LEU A 14 6.33 0.89 -1.32
C LEU A 14 5.75 2.22 -1.80
N VAL A 15 4.44 2.28 -2.05
CA VAL A 15 3.77 3.51 -2.50
C VAL A 15 3.51 4.49 -1.36
N ILE A 16 3.37 3.98 -0.13
CA ILE A 16 3.24 4.79 1.09
C ILE A 16 4.60 5.41 1.43
N ASP A 17 5.65 4.59 1.45
CA ASP A 17 7.03 4.99 1.75
C ASP A 17 7.56 5.98 0.70
N ALA A 18 7.15 5.82 -0.56
CA ALA A 18 7.44 6.78 -1.64
C ALA A 18 6.62 8.09 -1.56
N GLY A 19 5.67 8.18 -0.62
CA GLY A 19 4.86 9.39 -0.39
C GLY A 19 3.79 9.65 -1.46
N TRP A 20 3.38 8.63 -2.23
CA TRP A 20 2.36 8.79 -3.27
C TRP A 20 0.94 8.86 -2.69
N ILE A 21 0.73 8.24 -1.52
CA ILE A 21 -0.53 8.22 -0.79
C ILE A 21 -0.25 8.02 0.71
N LYS A 22 -1.13 8.51 1.58
CA LYS A 22 -1.00 8.29 3.02
C LYS A 22 -1.57 6.93 3.44
N LYS A 23 -1.06 6.41 4.57
CA LYS A 23 -1.48 5.10 5.14
C LYS A 23 -2.97 5.05 5.48
N ASP A 24 -3.52 6.13 6.01
CA ASP A 24 -4.95 6.25 6.36
C ASP A 24 -5.85 6.20 5.12
N GLU A 25 -5.45 6.89 4.05
CA GLU A 25 -6.19 6.91 2.78
C GLU A 25 -6.16 5.55 2.08
N VAL A 26 -4.98 4.93 1.98
CA VAL A 26 -4.84 3.61 1.31
C VAL A 26 -5.53 2.48 2.08
N CYS A 27 -5.71 2.63 3.39
CA CYS A 27 -6.36 1.65 4.26
C CYS A 27 -7.83 1.97 4.56
N ALA A 28 -8.44 2.95 3.90
CA ALA A 28 -9.83 3.33 4.13
C ALA A 28 -10.79 2.15 3.88
N GLY A 29 -11.53 1.74 4.91
CA GLY A 29 -12.49 0.63 4.84
C GLY A 29 -11.87 -0.77 4.84
N VAL A 30 -10.54 -0.88 4.94
CA VAL A 30 -9.86 -2.17 5.08
C VAL A 30 -10.01 -2.66 6.52
N ALA A 31 -10.43 -3.92 6.69
CA ALA A 31 -10.47 -4.54 8.01
C ALA A 31 -9.05 -4.58 8.61
N ALA A 32 -8.90 -4.08 9.84
CA ALA A 32 -7.62 -4.10 10.54
C ALA A 32 -7.06 -5.54 10.61
N GLY A 33 -5.77 -5.73 10.34
CA GLY A 33 -5.18 -7.06 10.31
C GLY A 33 -5.26 -7.79 8.97
N SER A 34 -6.16 -7.40 8.06
CA SER A 34 -6.38 -8.14 6.79
C SER A 34 -5.32 -7.88 5.72
N VAL A 35 -4.61 -6.76 5.84
CA VAL A 35 -3.48 -6.38 4.99
C VAL A 35 -2.38 -5.89 5.92
N LYS A 36 -1.14 -6.34 5.72
CA LYS A 36 -0.01 -6.07 6.62
C LYS A 36 0.20 -4.58 6.94
N VAL A 37 -0.05 -3.72 5.96
CA VAL A 37 0.10 -2.26 6.12
C VAL A 37 -1.13 -1.57 6.69
N CYS A 38 -2.25 -2.27 6.87
CA CYS A 38 -3.51 -1.75 7.39
C CYS A 38 -3.83 -2.34 8.76
N ASN A 39 -2.84 -2.27 9.67
CA ASN A 39 -2.98 -2.54 11.10
C ASN A 39 -3.00 -1.24 11.89
#